data_AF-A0A2S4HL44-F1
#
_entry.id   AF-A0A2S4HL44-F1
#
_cell.length_a   1.000
_cell.length_b   1.000
_cell.length_c   1.000
_cell.angle_alpha   90.00
_cell.angle_beta   90.00
_cell.angle_gamma   90.00
#
_symmetry.space_group_name_H-M   'P 1'
#
loop_
_entity.id
_entity.type
_entity.pdbx_description
1 polymer ?
#
loop_
_entity_poly.entity_id
_entity_poly.type
_entity_poly.pdbx_seq_one_letter_code
_entity_poly.pdbx_strand_id
1 'polypeptide(L)'
;MKKSLALPLSLSLFLSADLHASNWDACRARKIEAVRLEQALGKGKKLKGYASGAAMKKARRAKEDWIWKNCRYYSRRLRDLERDMM
;
A
#
# COMPACT_ATOMS: atom_id res chain seq x y z
N MET A 1 26.66 1.14 57.08
CA MET A 1 26.56 0.11 56.03
C MET A 1 25.61 0.61 54.94
N LYS A 2 26.09 0.62 53.70
CA LYS A 2 25.43 1.14 52.49
C LYS A 2 24.50 0.09 51.91
N LYS A 3 23.28 0.45 51.48
CA LYS A 3 22.60 -0.19 50.33
C LYS A 3 21.73 0.84 49.60
N SER A 4 22.35 1.53 48.65
CA SER A 4 21.66 2.15 47.53
C SER A 4 21.35 1.04 46.52
N LEU A 5 20.08 0.89 46.13
CA LEU A 5 19.70 0.13 44.94
C LEU A 5 18.99 1.09 43.99
N ALA A 6 19.77 1.61 43.05
CA ALA A 6 19.30 2.37 41.91
C ALA A 6 18.58 1.41 40.96
N LEU A 7 17.31 1.70 40.65
CA LEU A 7 16.57 1.02 39.61
C LEU A 7 17.22 1.30 38.25
N PRO A 8 17.46 0.29 37.40
CA PRO A 8 17.99 0.50 36.06
C PRO A 8 16.89 1.11 35.18
N LEU A 9 17.14 2.32 34.67
CA LEU A 9 16.33 2.98 33.67
C LEU A 9 16.57 2.29 32.32
N SER A 10 15.75 1.29 32.01
CA SER A 10 15.65 0.66 30.70
C SER A 10 15.14 1.65 29.66
N LEU A 11 15.97 1.99 28.66
CA LEU A 11 15.50 2.62 27.43
C LEU A 11 16.15 1.95 26.22
N SER A 12 15.71 0.72 25.94
CA SER A 12 15.91 0.08 24.64
C SER A 12 15.09 0.84 23.61
N LEU A 13 15.69 1.85 22.97
CA LEU A 13 15.18 2.46 21.75
C LEU A 13 15.27 1.42 20.63
N PHE A 14 14.22 0.58 20.51
CA PHE A 14 14.00 -0.25 19.35
C PHE A 14 13.75 0.66 18.13
N LEU A 15 14.83 0.95 17.41
CA LEU A 15 14.82 1.54 16.08
C LEU A 15 14.07 0.59 15.14
N SER A 16 12.75 0.69 15.13
CA SER A 16 11.91 0.00 14.15
C SER A 16 12.06 0.76 12.84
N ALA A 17 13.13 0.42 12.09
CA ALA A 17 13.19 0.68 10.67
C ALA A 17 12.05 -0.13 10.05
N ASP A 18 10.89 0.51 10.03
CA ASP A 18 9.64 0.00 9.54
C ASP A 18 9.78 -0.21 8.04
N LEU A 19 10.33 -1.37 7.69
CA LEU A 19 10.02 -2.07 6.45
C LEU A 19 8.50 -2.32 6.48
N HIS A 20 7.71 -1.28 6.18
CA HIS A 20 6.25 -1.34 5.98
C HIS A 20 5.96 -2.11 4.68
N ALA A 21 6.42 -3.35 4.63
CA ALA A 21 5.91 -4.34 3.72
C ALA A 21 4.48 -4.63 4.16
N SER A 22 3.51 -4.02 3.48
CA SER A 22 2.12 -4.39 3.67
C SER A 22 1.93 -5.86 3.30
N ASN A 23 0.94 -6.53 3.89
CA ASN A 23 0.65 -7.92 3.55
C ASN A 23 0.22 -8.07 2.08
N TRP A 24 0.36 -9.29 1.54
CA TRP A 24 0.03 -9.58 0.15
C TRP A 24 -1.42 -9.22 -0.19
N ASP A 25 -2.38 -9.51 0.69
CA ASP A 25 -3.80 -9.28 0.40
C ASP A 25 -4.13 -7.79 0.24
N ALA A 26 -3.52 -6.92 1.05
CA ALA A 26 -3.67 -5.47 0.92
C ALA A 26 -3.07 -4.95 -0.38
N CYS A 27 -1.92 -5.48 -0.80
CA CYS A 27 -1.28 -5.16 -2.06
C CYS A 27 -2.12 -5.63 -3.26
N ARG A 28 -2.60 -6.87 -3.21
CA ARG A 28 -3.47 -7.48 -4.23
C ARG A 28 -4.76 -6.69 -4.39
N ALA A 29 -5.48 -6.41 -3.31
CA ALA A 29 -6.74 -5.68 -3.34
C ALA A 29 -6.57 -4.30 -3.96
N ARG A 30 -5.52 -3.55 -3.59
CA ARG A 30 -5.27 -2.23 -4.17
C ARG A 30 -4.90 -2.28 -5.64
N LYS A 31 -4.12 -3.28 -6.07
CA LYS A 31 -3.76 -3.44 -7.49
C LYS A 31 -4.98 -3.81 -8.35
N ILE A 32 -5.83 -4.72 -7.88
CA ILE A 32 -7.11 -5.04 -8.53
C ILE A 32 -7.95 -3.78 -8.76
N GLU A 33 -8.07 -2.94 -7.73
CA GLU A 33 -8.83 -1.69 -7.84
C GLU A 33 -8.17 -0.67 -8.78
N ALA A 34 -6.84 -0.58 -8.79
CA ALA A 34 -6.11 0.28 -9.72
C ALA A 34 -6.34 -0.15 -11.18
N VAL A 35 -6.24 -1.46 -11.47
CA VAL A 35 -6.48 -2.02 -12.80
C VAL A 35 -7.94 -1.83 -13.23
N ARG A 36 -8.92 -2.04 -12.33
CA ARG A 36 -10.35 -1.76 -12.62
C ARG A 36 -10.59 -0.30 -13.00
N LEU A 37 -9.96 0.63 -12.28
CA LEU A 37 -10.05 2.06 -12.60
C LEU A 37 -9.43 2.37 -13.96
N GLU A 38 -8.28 1.78 -14.26
CA GLU A 38 -7.61 1.94 -15.55
C GLU A 38 -8.46 1.43 -16.72
N GLN A 39 -9.02 0.23 -16.61
CA GLN A 39 -9.91 -0.33 -17.63
C GLN A 39 -11.15 0.53 -17.84
N ALA A 40 -11.77 1.00 -16.75
CA ALA A 40 -12.93 1.86 -16.84
C ALA A 40 -12.60 3.20 -17.51
N LEU A 41 -11.46 3.80 -17.16
CA LEU A 41 -10.95 5.02 -17.81
C LEU A 41 -10.68 4.81 -19.30
N GLY A 42 -10.06 3.69 -19.68
CA GLY A 42 -9.79 3.34 -21.09
C GLY A 42 -11.07 3.16 -21.91
N LYS A 43 -12.13 2.65 -21.28
CA LYS A 43 -13.47 2.49 -21.91
C LYS A 43 -14.35 3.74 -21.82
N GLY A 44 -13.86 4.85 -21.26
CA GLY A 44 -14.67 6.05 -21.01
C GLY A 44 -15.82 5.85 -20.01
N LYS A 45 -15.80 4.76 -19.23
CA LYS A 45 -16.86 4.38 -18.29
C LYS A 45 -16.59 4.97 -16.90
N LYS A 46 -17.58 5.66 -16.32
CA LYS A 46 -17.54 6.09 -14.92
C LYS A 46 -17.97 4.94 -13.98
N LEU A 47 -17.14 4.62 -13.00
CA LEU A 47 -17.51 3.64 -11.96
C LEU A 47 -18.40 4.28 -10.88
N LYS A 48 -19.32 3.49 -10.31
CA LYS A 48 -20.16 3.90 -9.18
C LYS A 48 -19.27 4.23 -7.97
N GLY A 49 -19.60 5.30 -7.25
CA GLY A 49 -18.81 5.79 -6.11
C GLY A 49 -17.76 6.86 -6.46
N TYR A 50 -17.54 7.15 -7.75
CA TYR A 50 -16.69 8.25 -8.17
C TYR A 50 -17.49 9.43 -8.72
N ALA A 51 -17.11 10.63 -8.28
CA ALA A 51 -17.75 11.88 -8.72
C ALA A 51 -17.56 12.13 -10.23
N SER A 52 -16.34 11.90 -10.73
CA SER A 52 -15.96 12.19 -12.13
C SER A 52 -14.84 11.27 -12.62
N GLY A 53 -14.57 11.28 -13.93
CA GLY A 53 -13.40 10.60 -14.50
C GLY A 53 -12.06 11.15 -13.97
N ALA A 54 -12.00 12.45 -13.64
CA ALA A 54 -10.83 13.04 -12.98
C ALA A 54 -10.64 12.47 -11.56
N ALA A 55 -11.72 12.28 -10.80
CA ALA A 55 -11.67 11.63 -9.49
C ALA A 55 -11.17 10.18 -9.60
N MET A 56 -11.60 9.44 -10.63
CA MET A 56 -11.08 8.09 -10.91
C MET A 56 -9.58 8.09 -11.23
N LYS A 57 -9.12 9.01 -12.07
CA LYS A 57 -7.67 9.17 -12.38
C LYS A 57 -6.87 9.47 -11.12
N LYS A 58 -7.36 10.37 -10.26
CA LYS A 58 -6.73 10.70 -8.98
C LYS A 58 -6.67 9.48 -8.04
N ALA A 59 -7.78 8.75 -7.91
CA ALA A 59 -7.85 7.55 -7.08
C ALA A 59 -6.92 6.43 -7.58
N ARG A 60 -6.84 6.22 -8.90
CA ARG A 60 -5.92 5.26 -9.50
C ARG A 60 -4.46 5.61 -9.15
N ARG A 61 -4.06 6.86 -9.37
CA ARG A 61 -2.70 7.35 -9.04
C ARG A 61 -2.38 7.16 -7.57
N ALA A 62 -3.29 7.55 -6.67
CA ALA A 62 -3.10 7.39 -5.24
C ALA A 62 -2.91 5.91 -4.82
N LYS A 63 -3.59 4.97 -5.50
CA LYS A 63 -3.40 3.52 -5.26
C LYS A 63 -2.04 3.05 -5.76
N GLU A 64 -1.63 3.42 -6.96
CA GLU A 64 -0.31 3.07 -7.51
C GLU A 64 0.83 3.65 -6.67
N ASP A 65 0.72 4.90 -6.21
CA ASP A 65 1.70 5.51 -5.31
C ASP A 65 1.81 4.74 -3.99
N TRP A 66 0.67 4.31 -3.43
CA TRP A 66 0.68 3.50 -2.21
C TRP A 66 1.31 2.13 -2.46
N ILE A 67 1.01 1.47 -3.58
CA ILE A 67 1.59 0.18 -3.95
C ILE A 67 3.11 0.31 -4.10
N TRP A 68 3.58 1.36 -4.77
CA TRP A 68 5.00 1.63 -4.96
C TRP A 68 5.75 1.76 -3.62
N LYS A 69 5.12 2.40 -2.62
CA LYS A 69 5.68 2.60 -1.27
C LYS A 69 5.64 1.32 -0.41
N ASN A 70 4.56 0.54 -0.48
CA ASN A 70 4.26 -0.48 0.53
C ASN A 70 4.40 -1.94 0.03
N CYS A 71 4.51 -2.15 -1.28
CA CYS A 71 4.40 -3.48 -1.90
C CYS A 71 5.61 -3.87 -2.76
N ARG A 72 6.78 -3.25 -2.52
CA ARG A 72 8.04 -3.51 -3.24
C ARG A 72 8.35 -4.99 -3.40
N TYR A 73 8.19 -5.77 -2.32
CA TYR A 73 8.44 -7.21 -2.27
C TYR A 73 7.57 -8.03 -3.23
N TYR A 74 6.37 -7.54 -3.56
CA TYR A 74 5.42 -8.26 -4.43
C TYR A 74 5.40 -7.73 -5.86
N SER A 75 6.34 -6.87 -6.25
CA SER A 75 6.35 -6.19 -7.56
C SER A 75 6.15 -7.15 -8.74
N ARG A 76 6.82 -8.32 -8.76
CA ARG A 76 6.62 -9.34 -9.79
C ARG A 76 5.19 -9.90 -9.79
N ARG A 77 4.70 -10.33 -8.63
CA ARG A 77 3.35 -10.90 -8.46
C ARG A 77 2.25 -9.90 -8.80
N LEU A 78 2.49 -8.61 -8.55
CA LEU A 78 1.57 -7.53 -8.93
C LEU A 78 1.53 -7.28 -10.44
N ARG A 79 2.67 -7.43 -11.14
CA ARG A 79 2.72 -7.37 -12.62
C ARG A 79 2.02 -8.56 -13.26
N ASP A 80 2.20 -9.75 -12.69
CA ASP A 80 1.51 -10.95 -13.15
C ASP A 80 -0.01 -10.79 -12.99
N LEU A 81 -0.46 -10.34 -11.82
CA LEU A 81 -1.87 -10.03 -11.55
C LEU A 81 -2.46 -8.99 -12.51
N GLU A 82 -1.70 -7.94 -12.83
CA GLU A 82 -2.12 -6.92 -13.79
C GLU A 82 -2.30 -7.50 -15.19
N ARG A 83 -1.33 -8.30 -15.65
CA ARG A 83 -1.39 -9.00 -16.94
C ARG A 83 -2.56 -9.97 -17.04
N ASP A 84 -2.87 -10.70 -15.98
CA ASP A 84 -3.97 -11.66 -15.96
C ASP A 84 -5.36 -10.99 -16.00
N MET A 85 -5.44 -9.71 -15.61
CA MET A 85 -6.68 -8.95 -15.57
C MET A 85 -6.95 -8.10 -16.81
N MET A 86 -5.90 -7.72 -17.56
CA MET A 86 -5.98 -6.91 -18.78
C MET A 86 -6.42 -7.73 -19.98
#